data_AF-A0A368TJ74-F1
#
_entry.id   AF-A0A368TJ74-F1
#
_cell.length_a   1.000
_cell.length_b   1.000
_cell.length_c   1.000
_cell.angle_alpha   90.00
_cell.angle_beta   90.00
_cell.angle_gamma   90.00
#
_symmetry.space_group_name_H-M   'P 1'
#
loop_
_entity.id
_entity.type
_entity.pdbx_description
1 polymer ?
#
loop_
_entity_poly.entity_id
_entity_poly.type
_entity_poly.pdbx_seq_one_letter_code
_entity_poly.pdbx_strand_id
1 'polypeptide(L)'
;MDQNELMKSFLDLEDKEEEIVEAWALFIAVQKVFRDAEAGIISKRERDNVQRAFIKHMRKNKLVMQDEEDKLKAHEVAIYKEGGAKNELKPLSIFDLWLIADFKDVCAAYVADDLNSVEGVSDMMIKFLRDPSVDGRMKERLIEKDMGKGEKLLNTVIDNIPTDVNAHLLLVELYDRAERYVDAEAEYKRFLSETDDEVVWANYGHFLEKRERYEDSLDAFKNSLAHCERAGKEEYRGFLDAMKDCITRVERMKNLEGEAALKAREYQEAEWMIEDIREFAENRFEKELAKAEEEYKDERDLEAIMLEDAFDFINWFVFNRKLGDDKTPGMLYAEENGLSSDLMGRIEGLGNPVAGNFEVVGVDHAAFKLLVKDRATETEYTLMGNVPELIEGQTFVGNIYPWADFYLTGGGLKVQDEESSQDINKE
;
A
#
# COMPACT_ATOMS: atom_id res chain seq x y z
N MET A 1 16.65 30.21 -6.88
CA MET A 1 17.16 29.40 -5.76
C MET A 1 18.23 28.47 -6.30
N ASP A 2 19.42 28.47 -5.70
CA ASP A 2 20.47 27.52 -6.09
C ASP A 2 20.18 26.10 -5.55
N GLN A 3 20.97 25.11 -5.95
CA GLN A 3 20.72 23.71 -5.57
C GLN A 3 20.95 23.45 -4.07
N ASN A 4 21.88 24.15 -3.44
CA ASN A 4 22.17 23.97 -2.02
C ASN A 4 21.09 24.63 -1.16
N GLU A 5 20.61 25.81 -1.55
CA GLU A 5 19.45 26.47 -0.93
C GLU A 5 18.19 25.59 -1.01
N LEU A 6 17.88 25.07 -2.20
CA LEU A 6 16.74 24.17 -2.40
C LEU A 6 16.83 22.96 -1.48
N MET A 7 17.99 22.30 -1.47
CA MET A 7 18.19 21.09 -0.70
C MET A 7 18.10 21.37 0.80
N LYS A 8 18.62 22.50 1.28
CA LYS A 8 18.45 22.94 2.67
C LYS A 8 16.97 23.08 3.01
N SER A 9 16.20 23.78 2.19
CA SER A 9 14.77 24.01 2.46
C SER A 9 13.88 22.79 2.27
N PHE A 10 14.17 21.92 1.30
CA PHE A 10 13.32 20.75 1.01
C PHE A 10 13.63 19.56 1.91
N LEU A 11 14.89 19.37 2.33
CA LEU A 11 15.30 18.28 3.23
C LEU A 11 15.40 18.73 4.70
N ASP A 12 14.99 19.97 4.98
CA ASP A 12 15.02 20.59 6.31
C ASP A 12 16.46 20.58 6.91
N LEU A 13 17.48 20.89 6.09
CA LEU A 13 18.91 20.83 6.45
C LEU A 13 19.50 22.22 6.78
N GLU A 14 18.69 23.21 7.09
CA GLU A 14 19.14 24.59 7.34
C GLU A 14 20.15 24.68 8.49
N ASP A 15 19.94 23.88 9.54
CA ASP A 15 20.80 23.85 10.73
C ASP A 15 21.98 22.87 10.60
N LYS A 16 22.14 22.21 9.45
CA LYS A 16 23.20 21.21 9.25
C LYS A 16 24.48 21.86 8.73
N GLU A 17 25.60 21.26 9.14
CA GLU A 17 26.93 21.70 8.72
C GLU A 17 27.11 21.58 7.19
N GLU A 18 27.79 22.55 6.58
CA GLU A 18 27.96 22.62 5.11
C GLU A 18 28.58 21.34 4.53
N GLU A 19 29.48 20.68 5.27
CA GLU A 19 30.10 19.42 4.86
C GLU A 19 29.07 18.28 4.71
N ILE A 20 28.02 18.26 5.54
CA ILE A 20 26.94 17.26 5.46
C ILE A 20 26.00 17.62 4.31
N VAL A 21 25.69 18.90 4.14
CA VAL A 21 24.90 19.39 3.00
C VAL A 21 25.58 19.04 1.68
N GLU A 22 26.88 19.31 1.53
CA GLU A 22 27.67 18.93 0.35
C GLU A 22 27.68 17.41 0.12
N ALA A 23 27.69 16.61 1.21
CA ALA A 23 27.62 15.16 1.10
C ALA A 23 26.27 14.69 0.52
N TRP A 24 25.17 15.29 0.96
CA TRP A 24 23.85 15.03 0.38
C TRP A 24 23.77 15.44 -1.10
N ALA A 25 24.28 16.61 -1.47
CA ALA A 25 24.31 17.05 -2.87
C ALA A 25 25.06 16.04 -3.76
N LEU A 26 26.21 15.54 -3.28
CA LEU A 26 27.00 14.53 -3.98
C LEU A 26 26.27 13.18 -4.03
N PHE A 27 25.59 12.79 -2.95
CA PHE A 27 24.83 11.54 -2.92
C PHE A 27 23.63 11.56 -3.87
N ILE A 28 22.86 12.67 -3.91
CA ILE A 28 21.78 12.89 -4.88
C ILE A 28 22.31 12.79 -6.31
N ALA A 29 23.47 13.41 -6.58
CA ALA A 29 24.12 13.31 -7.89
C ALA A 29 24.52 11.87 -8.21
N VAL A 30 25.04 11.11 -7.23
CA VAL A 30 25.35 9.68 -7.38
C VAL A 30 24.10 8.89 -7.78
N GLN A 31 22.97 9.05 -7.09
CA GLN A 31 21.73 8.34 -7.40
C GLN A 31 21.29 8.56 -8.85
N LYS A 32 21.36 9.82 -9.31
CA LYS A 32 21.02 10.19 -10.69
C LYS A 32 21.93 9.54 -11.72
N VAL A 33 23.26 9.66 -11.55
CA VAL A 33 24.21 9.13 -12.55
C VAL A 33 24.22 7.61 -12.63
N PHE A 34 23.82 6.90 -11.58
CA PHE A 34 23.66 5.45 -11.64
C PHE A 34 22.53 5.08 -12.60
N ARG A 35 21.34 5.67 -12.44
CA ARG A 35 20.21 5.46 -13.35
C ARG A 35 20.52 5.92 -14.77
N ASP A 36 21.13 7.09 -14.94
CA ASP A 36 21.49 7.61 -16.27
C ASP A 36 22.50 6.69 -16.98
N ALA A 37 23.42 6.07 -16.25
CA ALA A 37 24.38 5.11 -16.83
C ALA A 37 23.72 3.79 -17.22
N GLU A 38 22.76 3.30 -16.42
CA GLU A 38 21.97 2.11 -16.73
C GLU A 38 21.07 2.33 -17.96
N ALA A 39 20.49 3.52 -18.07
CA ALA A 39 19.74 3.96 -19.25
C ALA A 39 20.62 4.30 -20.47
N GLY A 40 21.95 4.27 -20.33
CA GLY A 40 22.91 4.58 -21.40
C GLY A 40 22.99 6.06 -21.79
N ILE A 41 22.47 6.96 -20.96
CA ILE A 41 22.49 8.42 -21.15
C ILE A 41 23.91 8.97 -20.93
N ILE A 42 24.64 8.42 -19.97
CA ILE A 42 26.04 8.78 -19.68
C ILE A 42 26.96 7.56 -19.69
N SER A 43 28.27 7.80 -19.77
CA SER A 43 29.25 6.72 -19.69
C SER A 43 29.45 6.19 -18.27
N LYS A 44 29.80 4.91 -18.15
CA LYS A 44 30.26 4.31 -16.87
C LYS A 44 31.39 5.12 -16.22
N ARG A 45 32.26 5.72 -17.03
CA ARG A 45 33.38 6.56 -16.54
C ARG A 45 32.88 7.84 -15.86
N GLU A 46 31.85 8.48 -16.39
CA GLU A 46 31.23 9.67 -15.78
C GLU A 46 30.58 9.33 -14.46
N ARG A 47 29.78 8.25 -14.41
CA ARG A 47 29.23 7.69 -13.17
C ARG A 47 30.33 7.44 -12.13
N ASP A 48 31.41 6.75 -12.51
CA ASP A 48 32.51 6.42 -11.60
C ASP A 48 33.28 7.67 -11.11
N ASN A 49 33.30 8.76 -11.89
CA ASN A 49 33.91 10.02 -11.45
C ASN A 49 33.08 10.68 -10.34
N VAL A 50 31.75 10.72 -10.49
CA VAL A 50 30.83 11.29 -9.49
C VAL A 50 30.85 10.47 -8.21
N GLN A 51 30.80 9.14 -8.32
CA GLN A 51 30.91 8.25 -7.17
C GLN A 51 32.25 8.44 -6.42
N ARG A 52 33.36 8.61 -7.14
CA ARG A 52 34.66 8.92 -6.52
C ARG A 52 34.68 10.27 -5.81
N ALA A 53 33.99 11.27 -6.33
CA ALA A 53 33.87 12.57 -5.67
C ALA A 53 33.11 12.45 -4.34
N PHE A 54 31.98 11.74 -4.33
CA PHE A 54 31.22 11.43 -3.12
C PHE A 54 32.07 10.69 -2.08
N ILE A 55 32.70 9.57 -2.45
CA ILE A 55 33.56 8.79 -1.53
C ILE A 55 34.71 9.63 -0.98
N LYS A 56 35.35 10.45 -1.82
CA LYS A 56 36.45 11.33 -1.39
C LYS A 56 35.96 12.36 -0.38
N HIS A 57 34.77 12.94 -0.60
CA HIS A 57 34.17 13.90 0.31
C HIS A 57 33.82 13.27 1.67
N MET A 58 33.15 12.11 1.66
CA MET A 58 32.82 11.36 2.87
C MET A 58 34.07 11.07 3.71
N ARG A 59 35.14 10.55 3.08
CA ARG A 59 36.41 10.26 3.77
C ARG A 59 37.12 11.50 4.30
N LYS A 60 37.16 12.57 3.51
CA LYS A 60 37.86 13.82 3.89
C LYS A 60 37.24 14.44 5.15
N ASN A 61 35.91 14.40 5.25
CA ASN A 61 35.16 15.04 6.32
C ASN A 61 34.73 14.07 7.43
N LYS A 62 35.23 12.83 7.41
CA LYS A 62 34.90 11.76 8.38
C LYS A 62 33.39 11.58 8.53
N LEU A 63 32.70 11.48 7.39
CA LEU A 63 31.28 11.24 7.35
C LEU A 63 31.01 9.74 7.17
N VAL A 64 29.95 9.28 7.80
CA VAL A 64 29.42 7.92 7.69
C VAL A 64 28.00 8.03 7.13
N MET A 65 27.65 7.07 6.28
CA MET A 65 26.29 6.89 5.78
C MET A 65 25.71 5.63 6.40
N GLN A 66 24.45 5.69 6.79
CA GLN A 66 23.65 4.56 7.25
C GLN A 66 22.40 4.42 6.40
N ASP A 67 21.94 3.19 6.23
CA ASP A 67 20.71 2.85 5.52
C ASP A 67 19.93 1.74 6.27
N GLU A 68 19.05 1.05 5.56
CA GLU A 68 18.24 -0.05 6.09
C GLU A 68 19.11 -1.18 6.72
N GLU A 69 20.29 -1.49 6.14
CA GLU A 69 21.20 -2.51 6.70
C GLU A 69 21.75 -2.08 8.07
N ASP A 70 21.75 -0.78 8.34
CA ASP A 70 22.16 -0.15 9.60
C ASP A 70 21.00 0.12 10.57
N LYS A 71 19.83 -0.51 10.35
CA LYS A 71 18.60 -0.39 11.17
C LYS A 71 17.83 0.92 11.02
N LEU A 72 18.01 1.66 9.92
CA LEU A 72 17.05 2.71 9.56
C LEU A 72 15.75 2.08 9.03
N LYS A 73 14.67 2.87 8.94
CA LYS A 73 13.47 2.39 8.27
C LYS A 73 13.78 2.18 6.79
N ALA A 74 13.00 1.32 6.13
CA ALA A 74 13.16 1.13 4.69
C ALA A 74 13.00 2.47 3.98
N HIS A 75 13.76 2.63 2.89
CA HIS A 75 13.82 3.87 2.12
C HIS A 75 14.35 5.07 2.92
N GLU A 76 14.92 4.89 4.11
CA GLU A 76 15.63 5.94 4.83
C GLU A 76 17.15 5.81 4.70
N VAL A 77 17.81 6.95 4.62
CA VAL A 77 19.26 7.07 4.63
C VAL A 77 19.68 8.23 5.53
N ALA A 78 20.81 8.09 6.22
CA ALA A 78 21.35 9.15 7.07
C ALA A 78 22.83 9.37 6.78
N ILE A 79 23.27 10.63 6.80
CA ILE A 79 24.69 11.02 6.74
C ILE A 79 25.03 11.84 7.99
N TYR A 80 26.08 11.45 8.70
CA TYR A 80 26.51 12.09 9.94
C TYR A 80 28.02 12.01 10.14
N LYS A 81 28.55 12.78 11.11
CA LYS A 81 29.98 12.77 11.47
C LYS A 81 30.35 11.55 12.31
N GLU A 82 31.45 10.90 11.94
CA GLU A 82 32.03 9.77 12.67
C GLU A 82 32.34 10.17 14.13
N GLY A 83 31.85 9.37 15.09
CA GLY A 83 32.00 9.65 16.51
C GLY A 83 31.02 10.69 17.08
N GLY A 84 30.11 11.23 16.26
CA GLY A 84 28.98 12.04 16.71
C GLY A 84 27.97 11.23 17.53
N ALA A 85 27.14 11.91 18.33
CA ALA A 85 26.09 11.24 19.09
C ALA A 85 25.04 10.64 18.13
N LYS A 86 24.65 9.38 18.34
CA LYS A 86 23.55 8.74 17.58
C LYS A 86 22.24 9.53 17.63
N ASN A 87 22.06 10.39 18.62
CA ASN A 87 20.87 11.24 18.78
C ASN A 87 20.84 12.44 17.81
N GLU A 88 21.89 12.68 17.03
CA GLU A 88 21.92 13.73 15.98
C GLU A 88 21.61 13.20 14.58
N LEU A 89 21.37 11.87 14.46
CA LEU A 89 21.01 11.24 13.21
C LEU A 89 19.70 11.84 12.70
N LYS A 90 19.74 12.39 11.49
CA LYS A 90 18.55 12.82 10.77
C LYS A 90 18.40 11.92 9.55
N PRO A 91 17.62 10.82 9.66
CA PRO A 91 17.22 10.04 8.50
C PRO A 91 16.45 10.92 7.52
N LEU A 92 16.73 10.74 6.23
CA LEU A 92 15.99 11.33 5.12
C LEU A 92 15.42 10.22 4.27
N SER A 93 14.23 10.44 3.71
CA SER A 93 13.66 9.52 2.75
C SER A 93 14.42 9.56 1.42
N ILE A 94 14.73 8.40 0.85
CA ILE A 94 15.30 8.27 -0.49
C ILE A 94 14.38 8.87 -1.56
N PHE A 95 13.07 8.86 -1.34
CA PHE A 95 12.09 9.48 -2.23
C PHE A 95 12.24 11.01 -2.23
N ASP A 96 12.54 11.64 -1.09
CA ASP A 96 12.83 13.08 -1.02
C ASP A 96 14.11 13.41 -1.84
N LEU A 97 15.10 12.53 -1.81
CA LEU A 97 16.35 12.67 -2.56
C LEU A 97 16.13 12.50 -4.06
N TRP A 98 15.29 11.54 -4.47
CA TRP A 98 14.91 11.35 -5.87
C TRP A 98 14.03 12.50 -6.39
N LEU A 99 13.13 13.05 -5.56
CA LEU A 99 12.36 14.24 -5.89
C LEU A 99 13.29 15.41 -6.25
N ILE A 100 14.33 15.67 -5.45
CA ILE A 100 15.33 16.71 -5.80
C ILE A 100 16.13 16.34 -7.05
N ALA A 101 16.52 15.07 -7.21
CA ALA A 101 17.37 14.62 -8.31
C ALA A 101 16.72 14.80 -9.69
N ASP A 102 15.44 14.45 -9.79
CA ASP A 102 14.72 14.32 -11.05
C ASP A 102 13.68 15.43 -11.25
N PHE A 103 13.14 15.98 -10.16
CA PHE A 103 12.05 16.96 -10.15
C PHE A 103 12.43 18.22 -9.39
N LYS A 104 13.65 18.73 -9.65
CA LYS A 104 14.21 19.92 -9.00
C LYS A 104 13.26 21.12 -9.05
N ASP A 105 12.64 21.37 -10.21
CA ASP A 105 11.75 22.51 -10.38
C ASP A 105 10.45 22.36 -9.58
N VAL A 106 9.93 21.12 -9.48
CA VAL A 106 8.77 20.78 -8.63
C VAL A 106 9.11 21.04 -7.16
N CYS A 107 10.28 20.58 -6.70
CA CYS A 107 10.74 20.82 -5.34
C CYS A 107 10.95 22.31 -5.06
N ALA A 108 11.47 23.06 -6.04
CA ALA A 108 11.66 24.50 -5.92
C ALA A 108 10.35 25.27 -5.82
N ALA A 109 9.33 24.85 -6.58
CA ALA A 109 7.99 25.40 -6.44
C ALA A 109 7.38 25.06 -5.07
N TYR A 110 7.56 23.82 -4.61
CA TYR A 110 7.03 23.33 -3.33
C TYR A 110 7.55 24.10 -2.11
N VAL A 111 8.82 24.52 -2.13
CA VAL A 111 9.41 25.30 -1.01
C VAL A 111 9.27 26.81 -1.17
N ALA A 112 8.67 27.30 -2.26
CA ALA A 112 8.43 28.73 -2.43
C ALA A 112 7.46 29.26 -1.36
N ASP A 113 7.68 30.49 -0.90
CA ASP A 113 6.81 31.15 0.09
C ASP A 113 5.35 31.26 -0.40
N ASP A 114 5.18 31.52 -1.70
CA ASP A 114 3.89 31.54 -2.38
C ASP A 114 3.98 30.68 -3.65
N LEU A 115 3.32 29.52 -3.62
CA LEU A 115 3.25 28.58 -4.74
C LEU A 115 2.71 29.25 -6.01
N ASN A 116 1.71 30.14 -5.87
CA ASN A 116 1.06 30.82 -7.00
C ASN A 116 1.96 31.88 -7.65
N SER A 117 3.05 32.28 -6.98
CA SER A 117 4.03 33.22 -7.55
C SER A 117 4.99 32.56 -8.54
N VAL A 118 5.02 31.23 -8.58
CA VAL A 118 5.93 30.45 -9.43
C VAL A 118 5.33 30.35 -10.84
N GLU A 119 6.03 30.93 -11.82
CA GLU A 119 5.59 30.94 -13.21
C GLU A 119 5.46 29.50 -13.76
N GLY A 120 4.31 29.17 -14.33
CA GLY A 120 4.05 27.84 -14.90
C GLY A 120 3.89 26.72 -13.88
N VAL A 121 3.68 27.04 -12.59
CA VAL A 121 3.55 26.03 -11.52
C VAL A 121 2.45 25.01 -11.80
N SER A 122 1.29 25.44 -12.30
CA SER A 122 0.17 24.54 -12.59
C SER A 122 0.55 23.51 -13.63
N ASP A 123 1.09 23.93 -14.79
CA ASP A 123 1.53 23.02 -15.85
C ASP A 123 2.62 22.05 -15.36
N MET A 124 3.54 22.55 -14.52
CA MET A 124 4.60 21.75 -13.93
C MET A 124 4.03 20.65 -13.01
N MET A 125 3.11 21.00 -12.12
CA MET A 125 2.48 20.05 -11.19
C MET A 125 1.59 19.06 -11.92
N ILE A 126 0.79 19.52 -12.90
CA ILE A 126 -0.02 18.66 -13.77
C ILE A 126 0.86 17.63 -14.47
N LYS A 127 1.99 18.06 -15.05
CA LYS A 127 2.91 17.15 -15.72
C LYS A 127 3.48 16.13 -14.73
N PHE A 128 3.90 16.56 -13.55
CA PHE A 128 4.44 15.67 -12.51
C PHE A 128 3.42 14.62 -12.04
N LEU A 129 2.19 15.04 -11.70
CA LEU A 129 1.15 14.14 -11.18
C LEU A 129 0.63 13.17 -12.25
N ARG A 130 0.57 13.59 -13.51
CA ARG A 130 0.04 12.78 -14.62
C ARG A 130 1.08 11.91 -15.32
N ASP A 131 2.37 12.10 -15.04
CA ASP A 131 3.41 11.30 -15.67
C ASP A 131 3.38 9.87 -15.11
N PRO A 132 3.07 8.84 -15.94
CA PRO A 132 2.98 7.46 -15.49
C PRO A 132 4.35 6.85 -15.21
N SER A 133 5.45 7.49 -15.63
CA SER A 133 6.81 7.06 -15.29
C SER A 133 7.26 7.52 -13.91
N VAL A 134 6.52 8.45 -13.30
CA VAL A 134 6.74 8.90 -11.92
C VAL A 134 6.04 7.93 -10.97
N ASP A 135 6.84 7.28 -10.13
CA ASP A 135 6.37 6.40 -9.06
C ASP A 135 5.29 7.10 -8.20
N GLY A 136 4.16 6.41 -7.97
CA GLY A 136 3.05 6.93 -7.17
C GLY A 136 3.49 7.37 -5.78
N ARG A 137 4.41 6.61 -5.16
CA ARG A 137 4.95 6.88 -3.82
C ARG A 137 5.71 8.20 -3.75
N MET A 138 6.33 8.63 -4.86
CA MET A 138 6.97 9.94 -4.92
C MET A 138 5.95 11.07 -4.97
N LYS A 139 4.80 10.86 -5.63
CA LYS A 139 3.71 11.83 -5.69
C LYS A 139 3.08 11.99 -4.31
N GLU A 140 2.68 10.88 -3.70
CA GLU A 140 2.16 10.81 -2.33
C GLU A 140 3.13 11.46 -1.34
N ARG A 141 4.42 11.10 -1.40
CA ARG A 141 5.45 11.67 -0.53
C ARG A 141 5.52 13.20 -0.61
N LEU A 142 5.47 13.77 -1.81
CA LEU A 142 5.49 15.22 -1.99
C LEU A 142 4.26 15.87 -1.34
N ILE A 143 3.08 15.26 -1.48
CA ILE A 143 1.83 15.79 -0.91
C ILE A 143 1.81 15.68 0.61
N GLU A 144 2.24 14.54 1.16
CA GLU A 144 2.12 14.24 2.58
C GLU A 144 3.21 14.86 3.45
N LYS A 145 4.34 15.25 2.85
CA LYS A 145 5.48 15.83 3.59
C LYS A 145 5.06 17.06 4.42
N ASP A 146 4.16 17.89 3.91
CA ASP A 146 3.49 18.97 4.63
C ASP A 146 2.06 19.06 4.11
N MET A 147 1.10 18.59 4.92
CA MET A 147 -0.32 18.53 4.54
C MET A 147 -0.86 19.87 4.03
N GLY A 148 -0.44 20.99 4.63
CA GLY A 148 -0.92 22.31 4.22
C GLY A 148 -0.37 22.76 2.86
N LYS A 149 0.86 22.36 2.53
CA LYS A 149 1.44 22.60 1.20
C LYS A 149 0.91 21.63 0.16
N GLY A 150 0.76 20.35 0.50
CA GLY A 150 0.15 19.33 -0.34
C GLY A 150 -1.26 19.71 -0.77
N GLU A 151 -2.12 20.10 0.19
CA GLU A 151 -3.48 20.57 -0.08
C GLU A 151 -3.50 21.78 -1.03
N LYS A 152 -2.61 22.77 -0.82
CA LYS A 152 -2.51 23.95 -1.71
C LYS A 152 -2.06 23.56 -3.12
N LEU A 153 -1.11 22.64 -3.23
CA LEU A 153 -0.60 22.16 -4.51
C LEU A 153 -1.71 21.46 -5.30
N LEU A 154 -2.42 20.53 -4.66
CA LEU A 154 -3.52 19.80 -5.29
C LEU A 154 -4.65 20.74 -5.70
N ASN A 155 -5.06 21.68 -4.85
CA ASN A 155 -6.05 22.69 -5.22
C ASN A 155 -5.60 23.56 -6.40
N THR A 156 -4.30 23.92 -6.48
CA THR A 156 -3.77 24.66 -7.64
C THR A 156 -3.93 23.86 -8.93
N VAL A 157 -3.72 22.55 -8.89
CA VAL A 157 -3.94 21.66 -10.04
C VAL A 157 -5.43 21.58 -10.38
N ILE A 158 -6.30 21.36 -9.39
CA ILE A 158 -7.76 21.26 -9.56
C ILE A 158 -8.34 22.56 -10.12
N ASP A 159 -7.90 23.72 -9.66
CA ASP A 159 -8.38 25.01 -10.16
C ASP A 159 -8.02 25.23 -11.65
N ASN A 160 -6.97 24.57 -12.15
CA ASN A 160 -6.55 24.62 -13.55
C ASN A 160 -7.16 23.49 -14.40
N ILE A 161 -7.29 22.29 -13.83
CA ILE A 161 -7.95 21.13 -14.44
C ILE A 161 -8.96 20.58 -13.44
N PRO A 162 -10.20 21.09 -13.44
CA PRO A 162 -11.25 20.68 -12.49
C PRO A 162 -11.59 19.19 -12.53
N THR A 163 -11.21 18.49 -13.60
CA THR A 163 -11.49 17.07 -13.81
C THR A 163 -10.24 16.18 -13.64
N ASP A 164 -9.15 16.67 -13.03
CA ASP A 164 -7.94 15.88 -12.83
C ASP A 164 -8.14 14.81 -11.74
N VAL A 165 -8.30 13.56 -12.16
CA VAL A 165 -8.59 12.43 -11.26
C VAL A 165 -7.50 12.27 -10.19
N ASN A 166 -6.23 12.35 -10.56
CA ASN A 166 -5.12 12.13 -9.62
C ASN A 166 -5.10 13.20 -8.52
N ALA A 167 -5.30 14.47 -8.89
CA ALA A 167 -5.29 15.56 -7.91
C ALA A 167 -6.45 15.45 -6.91
N HIS A 168 -7.65 15.10 -7.39
CA HIS A 168 -8.82 14.89 -6.54
C HIS A 168 -8.65 13.70 -5.60
N LEU A 169 -8.21 12.55 -6.10
CA LEU A 169 -8.04 11.34 -5.28
C LEU A 169 -6.97 11.55 -4.21
N LEU A 170 -5.82 12.13 -4.55
CA LEU A 170 -4.78 12.46 -3.57
C LEU A 170 -5.27 13.46 -2.51
N LEU A 171 -6.15 14.41 -2.89
CA LEU A 171 -6.72 15.39 -1.96
C LEU A 171 -7.70 14.73 -0.98
N VAL A 172 -8.55 13.85 -1.49
CA VAL A 172 -9.45 13.04 -0.68
C VAL A 172 -8.67 12.16 0.29
N GLU A 173 -7.64 11.45 -0.18
CA GLU A 173 -6.80 10.60 0.66
C GLU A 173 -6.11 11.42 1.76
N LEU A 174 -5.60 12.61 1.43
CA LEU A 174 -5.02 13.53 2.39
C LEU A 174 -6.04 13.91 3.48
N TYR A 175 -7.29 14.22 3.10
CA TYR A 175 -8.36 14.50 4.05
C TYR A 175 -8.77 13.27 4.87
N ASP A 176 -8.85 12.10 4.25
CA ASP A 176 -9.25 10.85 4.92
C ASP A 176 -8.25 10.47 6.02
N ARG A 177 -6.95 10.50 5.71
CA ARG A 177 -5.87 10.23 6.68
C ARG A 177 -5.81 11.28 7.79
N ALA A 178 -6.20 12.52 7.50
CA ALA A 178 -6.31 13.58 8.50
C ALA A 178 -7.63 13.53 9.30
N GLU A 179 -8.45 12.50 9.12
CA GLU A 179 -9.79 12.33 9.72
C GLU A 179 -10.77 13.47 9.37
N ARG A 180 -10.47 14.24 8.31
CA ARG A 180 -11.30 15.33 7.77
C ARG A 180 -12.35 14.79 6.82
N TYR A 181 -13.16 13.84 7.30
CA TYR A 181 -14.09 13.08 6.47
C TYR A 181 -15.17 13.94 5.77
N VAL A 182 -15.57 15.05 6.39
CA VAL A 182 -16.52 15.99 5.78
C VAL A 182 -15.90 16.68 4.56
N ASP A 183 -14.62 17.04 4.63
CA ASP A 183 -13.90 17.66 3.52
C ASP A 183 -13.65 16.65 2.40
N ALA A 184 -13.27 15.41 2.76
CA ALA A 184 -13.14 14.30 1.80
C ALA A 184 -14.43 14.03 1.02
N GLU A 185 -15.57 13.95 1.71
CA GLU A 185 -16.87 13.76 1.05
C GLU A 185 -17.27 14.98 0.19
N ALA A 186 -16.98 16.19 0.67
CA ALA A 186 -17.25 17.40 -0.09
C ALA A 186 -16.46 17.44 -1.40
N GLU A 187 -15.20 16.99 -1.38
CA GLU A 187 -14.37 16.93 -2.59
C GLU A 187 -14.87 15.86 -3.56
N TYR A 188 -15.26 14.66 -3.09
CA TYR A 188 -15.91 13.67 -3.96
C TYR A 188 -17.15 14.24 -4.66
N LYS A 189 -18.02 14.94 -3.91
CA LYS A 189 -19.24 15.56 -4.48
C LYS A 189 -18.92 16.67 -5.47
N ARG A 190 -17.91 17.49 -5.18
CA ARG A 190 -17.41 18.52 -6.09
C ARG A 190 -16.90 17.87 -7.37
N PHE A 191 -16.06 16.84 -7.26
CA PHE A 191 -15.48 16.18 -8.42
C PHE A 191 -16.56 15.51 -9.29
N LEU A 192 -17.47 14.73 -8.68
CA LEU A 192 -18.58 14.08 -9.36
C LEU A 192 -19.62 15.06 -9.95
N SER A 193 -19.56 16.35 -9.61
CA SER A 193 -20.36 17.38 -10.29
C SER A 193 -19.77 17.80 -11.64
N GLU A 194 -18.49 17.51 -11.87
CA GLU A 194 -17.72 17.88 -13.06
C GLU A 194 -17.34 16.66 -13.92
N THR A 195 -17.43 15.44 -13.39
CA THR A 195 -17.09 14.19 -14.08
C THR A 195 -18.12 13.07 -13.84
N ASP A 196 -18.20 12.14 -14.79
CA ASP A 196 -18.94 10.89 -14.67
C ASP A 196 -18.00 9.65 -14.68
N ASP A 197 -16.74 9.86 -14.29
CA ASP A 197 -15.68 8.87 -14.26
C ASP A 197 -16.01 7.68 -13.33
N GLU A 198 -15.87 6.46 -13.87
CA GLU A 198 -16.21 5.22 -13.19
C GLU A 198 -15.32 4.96 -11.96
N VAL A 199 -14.05 5.34 -11.99
CA VAL A 199 -13.09 5.14 -10.89
C VAL A 199 -13.45 6.05 -9.72
N VAL A 200 -13.88 7.28 -10.01
CA VAL A 200 -14.30 8.25 -8.98
C VAL A 200 -15.53 7.76 -8.23
N TRP A 201 -16.53 7.23 -8.96
CA TRP A 201 -17.71 6.63 -8.33
C TRP A 201 -17.35 5.41 -7.46
N ALA A 202 -16.43 4.56 -7.91
CA ALA A 202 -15.98 3.39 -7.14
C ALA A 202 -15.29 3.81 -5.84
N ASN A 203 -14.36 4.77 -5.92
CA ASN A 203 -13.64 5.28 -4.77
C ASN A 203 -14.58 5.98 -3.77
N TYR A 204 -15.59 6.71 -4.26
CA TYR A 204 -16.63 7.28 -3.40
C TYR A 204 -17.47 6.18 -2.72
N GLY A 205 -17.79 5.09 -3.44
CA GLY A 205 -18.46 3.92 -2.89
C GLY A 205 -17.69 3.28 -1.73
N HIS A 206 -16.37 3.07 -1.90
CA HIS A 206 -15.49 2.56 -0.83
C HIS A 206 -15.41 3.52 0.35
N PHE A 207 -15.30 4.82 0.09
CA PHE A 207 -15.31 5.86 1.12
C PHE A 207 -16.60 5.77 1.97
N LEU A 208 -17.76 5.61 1.34
CA LEU A 208 -19.05 5.48 2.03
C LEU A 208 -19.18 4.15 2.79
N GLU A 209 -18.68 3.05 2.20
CA GLU A 209 -18.69 1.71 2.81
C GLU A 209 -17.90 1.68 4.13
N LYS A 210 -16.70 2.28 4.15
CA LYS A 210 -15.88 2.41 5.35
C LYS A 210 -16.61 3.13 6.50
N ARG A 211 -17.64 3.91 6.19
CA ARG A 211 -18.47 4.69 7.14
C ARG A 211 -19.86 4.10 7.36
N GLU A 212 -20.07 2.84 6.96
CA GLU A 212 -21.32 2.10 7.14
C GLU A 212 -22.54 2.73 6.43
N ARG A 213 -22.30 3.62 5.46
CA ARG A 213 -23.35 4.23 4.64
C ARG A 213 -23.67 3.33 3.45
N TYR A 214 -24.14 2.12 3.74
CA TYR A 214 -24.29 1.06 2.74
C TYR A 214 -25.28 1.40 1.62
N GLU A 215 -26.35 2.14 1.89
CA GLU A 215 -27.28 2.59 0.84
C GLU A 215 -26.56 3.50 -0.18
N ASP A 216 -25.92 4.56 0.32
CA ASP A 216 -25.23 5.52 -0.54
C ASP A 216 -24.04 4.87 -1.26
N SER A 217 -23.34 3.95 -0.58
CA SER A 217 -22.23 3.17 -1.15
C SER A 217 -22.71 2.27 -2.29
N LEU A 218 -23.84 1.58 -2.11
CA LEU A 218 -24.45 0.74 -3.15
C LEU A 218 -24.84 1.56 -4.37
N ASP A 219 -25.41 2.75 -4.17
CA ASP A 219 -25.74 3.66 -5.26
C ASP A 219 -24.49 4.14 -5.99
N ALA A 220 -23.41 4.49 -5.27
CA ALA A 220 -22.15 4.89 -5.89
C ALA A 220 -21.52 3.77 -6.73
N PHE A 221 -21.46 2.53 -6.22
CA PHE A 221 -20.94 1.39 -6.99
C PHE A 221 -21.82 1.07 -8.21
N LYS A 222 -23.15 1.16 -8.10
CA LYS A 222 -24.05 0.99 -9.24
C LYS A 222 -23.84 2.06 -10.32
N ASN A 223 -23.59 3.30 -9.92
CA ASN A 223 -23.23 4.36 -10.88
C ASN A 223 -21.89 4.04 -11.56
N SER A 224 -20.86 3.68 -10.79
CA SER A 224 -19.56 3.25 -11.35
C SER A 224 -19.72 2.14 -12.40
N LEU A 225 -20.44 1.08 -12.05
CA LEU A 225 -20.69 -0.04 -12.95
C LEU A 225 -21.41 0.40 -14.24
N ALA A 226 -22.46 1.22 -14.12
CA ALA A 226 -23.22 1.70 -15.27
C ALA A 226 -22.38 2.57 -16.22
N HIS A 227 -21.49 3.41 -15.69
CA HIS A 227 -20.56 4.21 -16.50
C HIS A 227 -19.50 3.33 -17.17
N CYS A 228 -18.97 2.35 -16.46
CA CYS A 228 -18.00 1.39 -17.00
C CYS A 228 -18.60 0.51 -18.13
N GLU A 229 -19.79 -0.05 -17.93
CA GLU A 229 -20.48 -0.86 -18.95
C GLU A 229 -20.77 -0.07 -20.23
N ARG A 230 -21.08 1.24 -20.09
CA ARG A 230 -21.27 2.13 -21.22
C ARG A 230 -20.00 2.34 -22.04
N ALA A 231 -18.82 2.31 -21.42
CA ALA A 231 -17.54 2.44 -22.11
C ALA A 231 -17.21 1.20 -22.96
N GLY A 232 -17.72 0.02 -22.59
CA GLY A 232 -17.75 -1.18 -23.44
C GLY A 232 -16.38 -1.75 -23.86
N LYS A 233 -15.32 -1.52 -23.06
CA LYS A 233 -13.97 -2.04 -23.37
C LYS A 233 -13.70 -3.34 -22.61
N GLU A 234 -13.17 -4.35 -23.30
CA GLU A 234 -12.78 -5.65 -22.70
C GLU A 234 -11.73 -5.47 -21.57
N GLU A 235 -10.89 -4.45 -21.67
CA GLU A 235 -9.89 -4.07 -20.66
C GLU A 235 -10.49 -3.77 -19.28
N TYR A 236 -11.79 -3.41 -19.21
CA TYR A 236 -12.47 -3.14 -17.96
C TYR A 236 -13.05 -4.38 -17.29
N ARG A 237 -12.92 -5.58 -17.86
CA ARG A 237 -13.56 -6.78 -17.32
C ARG A 237 -13.22 -7.05 -15.85
N GLY A 238 -11.94 -6.92 -15.48
CA GLY A 238 -11.51 -7.08 -14.09
C GLY A 238 -12.13 -6.03 -13.15
N PHE A 239 -12.21 -4.78 -13.60
CA PHE A 239 -12.86 -3.71 -12.84
C PHE A 239 -14.38 -3.93 -12.72
N LEU A 240 -15.04 -4.36 -13.79
CA LEU A 240 -16.48 -4.68 -13.78
C LEU A 240 -16.81 -5.80 -12.80
N ASP A 241 -15.98 -6.84 -12.76
CA ASP A 241 -16.17 -7.97 -11.84
C ASP A 241 -15.93 -7.51 -10.39
N ALA A 242 -14.89 -6.72 -10.14
CA ALA A 242 -14.66 -6.10 -8.83
C ALA A 242 -15.85 -5.21 -8.38
N MET A 243 -16.45 -4.43 -9.29
CA MET A 243 -17.63 -3.62 -8.99
C MET A 243 -18.87 -4.45 -8.66
N LYS A 244 -19.10 -5.57 -9.36
CA LYS A 244 -20.18 -6.51 -9.03
C LYS A 244 -19.97 -7.15 -7.66
N ASP A 245 -18.73 -7.49 -7.32
CA ASP A 245 -18.39 -8.03 -6.00
C ASP A 245 -18.65 -6.99 -4.90
N CYS A 246 -18.31 -5.72 -5.16
CA CYS A 246 -18.63 -4.61 -4.26
C CYS A 246 -20.13 -4.43 -4.07
N ILE A 247 -20.91 -4.38 -5.16
CA ILE A 247 -22.37 -4.28 -5.12
C ILE A 247 -22.97 -5.45 -4.31
N THR A 248 -22.56 -6.68 -4.61
CA THR A 248 -23.09 -7.89 -3.95
C THR A 248 -22.72 -7.93 -2.47
N ARG A 249 -21.49 -7.55 -2.12
CA ARG A 249 -21.05 -7.45 -0.73
C ARG A 249 -21.83 -6.38 0.03
N VAL A 250 -21.88 -5.16 -0.48
CA VAL A 250 -22.55 -4.02 0.19
C VAL A 250 -24.04 -4.25 0.31
N GLU A 251 -24.68 -4.84 -0.70
CA GLU A 251 -26.10 -5.22 -0.64
C GLU A 251 -26.37 -6.25 0.47
N ARG A 252 -25.49 -7.23 0.65
CA ARG A 252 -25.57 -8.15 1.79
C ARG A 252 -25.39 -7.42 3.11
N MET A 253 -24.33 -6.63 3.27
CA MET A 253 -24.05 -5.87 4.50
C MET A 253 -25.20 -4.94 4.90
N LYS A 254 -25.80 -4.24 3.93
CA LYS A 254 -26.96 -3.36 4.12
C LYS A 254 -28.16 -4.08 4.76
N ASN A 255 -28.36 -5.34 4.44
CA ASN A 255 -29.53 -6.12 4.85
C ASN A 255 -29.31 -6.92 6.15
N LEU A 256 -28.11 -6.85 6.74
CA LEU A 256 -27.82 -7.50 8.01
C LEU A 256 -28.23 -6.62 9.20
N GLU A 257 -28.66 -7.27 10.29
CA GLU A 257 -29.00 -6.60 11.54
C GLU A 257 -28.37 -7.35 12.74
N GLY A 258 -28.20 -6.65 13.85
CA GLY A 258 -27.75 -7.24 15.12
C GLY A 258 -26.35 -7.86 15.04
N GLU A 259 -26.19 -9.04 15.62
CA GLU A 259 -24.90 -9.73 15.73
C GLU A 259 -24.30 -10.09 14.37
N ALA A 260 -25.13 -10.47 13.39
CA ALA A 260 -24.66 -10.79 12.05
C ALA A 260 -24.07 -9.57 11.33
N ALA A 261 -24.67 -8.39 11.51
CA ALA A 261 -24.13 -7.14 10.97
C ALA A 261 -22.78 -6.78 11.61
N LEU A 262 -22.67 -6.90 12.94
CA LEU A 262 -21.43 -6.64 13.67
C LEU A 262 -20.30 -7.56 13.21
N LYS A 263 -20.58 -8.87 13.05
CA LYS A 263 -19.59 -9.84 12.58
C LYS A 263 -19.18 -9.64 11.13
N ALA A 264 -20.13 -9.36 10.24
CA ALA A 264 -19.82 -9.03 8.86
C ALA A 264 -18.98 -7.74 8.75
N ARG A 265 -19.24 -6.76 9.61
CA ARG A 265 -18.41 -5.55 9.69
C ARG A 265 -17.00 -5.83 10.18
N GLU A 266 -16.87 -6.59 11.27
CA GLU A 266 -15.58 -7.01 11.82
C GLU A 266 -14.76 -7.82 10.81
N TYR A 267 -15.41 -8.68 10.04
CA TYR A 267 -14.82 -9.39 8.90
C TYR A 267 -14.30 -8.41 7.84
N GLN A 268 -15.13 -7.46 7.40
CA GLN A 268 -14.74 -6.53 6.33
C GLN A 268 -13.60 -5.59 6.75
N GLU A 269 -13.58 -5.14 8.02
CA GLU A 269 -12.47 -4.36 8.56
C GLU A 269 -11.18 -5.16 8.63
N ALA A 270 -11.27 -6.47 8.93
CA ALA A 270 -10.11 -7.36 8.91
C ALA A 270 -9.54 -7.50 7.49
N GLU A 271 -10.39 -7.70 6.48
CA GLU A 271 -9.96 -7.78 5.07
C GLU A 271 -9.24 -6.50 4.62
N TRP A 272 -9.81 -5.33 4.88
CA TRP A 272 -9.15 -4.06 4.55
C TRP A 272 -7.81 -3.89 5.26
N MET A 273 -7.74 -4.25 6.54
CA MET A 273 -6.49 -4.17 7.30
C MET A 273 -5.43 -5.12 6.76
N ILE A 274 -5.81 -6.35 6.38
CA ILE A 274 -4.87 -7.32 5.81
C ILE A 274 -4.32 -6.81 4.47
N GLU A 275 -5.17 -6.24 3.62
CA GLU A 275 -4.73 -5.62 2.37
C GLU A 275 -3.78 -4.44 2.62
N ASP A 276 -4.11 -3.53 3.54
CA ASP A 276 -3.23 -2.40 3.91
C ASP A 276 -1.85 -2.90 4.42
N ILE A 277 -1.83 -4.01 5.17
CA ILE A 277 -0.59 -4.62 5.66
C ILE A 277 0.20 -5.25 4.50
N ARG A 278 -0.46 -5.94 3.56
CA ARG A 278 0.19 -6.55 2.38
C ARG A 278 0.82 -5.46 1.52
N GLU A 279 0.07 -4.42 1.21
CA GLU A 279 0.55 -3.25 0.46
C GLU A 279 1.74 -2.58 1.18
N PHE A 280 1.63 -2.37 2.50
CA PHE A 280 2.75 -1.86 3.29
C PHE A 280 3.99 -2.75 3.15
N ALA A 281 3.82 -4.07 3.19
CA ALA A 281 4.93 -5.00 3.12
C ALA A 281 5.58 -5.02 1.72
N GLU A 282 4.78 -5.02 0.66
CA GLU A 282 5.25 -4.93 -0.73
C GLU A 282 6.03 -3.63 -0.97
N ASN A 283 5.48 -2.51 -0.50
CA ASN A 283 6.09 -1.19 -0.69
C ASN A 283 7.37 -1.02 0.12
N ARG A 284 7.41 -1.57 1.33
CA ARG A 284 8.49 -1.34 2.29
C ARG A 284 9.62 -2.36 2.20
N PHE A 285 9.29 -3.62 1.92
CA PHE A 285 10.21 -4.74 2.09
C PHE A 285 10.51 -5.47 0.78
N GLU A 286 10.50 -4.78 -0.37
CA GLU A 286 10.74 -5.36 -1.71
C GLU A 286 11.92 -6.36 -1.75
N LYS A 287 13.07 -5.99 -1.17
CA LYS A 287 14.27 -6.86 -1.13
C LYS A 287 14.08 -8.09 -0.25
N GLU A 288 13.37 -7.94 0.87
CA GLU A 288 13.09 -9.05 1.79
C GLU A 288 11.98 -9.94 1.22
N LEU A 289 11.01 -9.39 0.51
CA LEU A 289 9.97 -10.11 -0.20
C LEU A 289 10.58 -11.01 -1.28
N ALA A 290 11.55 -10.51 -2.05
CA ALA A 290 12.27 -11.32 -3.05
C ALA A 290 13.07 -12.47 -2.42
N LYS A 291 13.68 -12.27 -1.23
CA LYS A 291 14.32 -13.36 -0.49
C LYS A 291 13.30 -14.35 0.06
N ALA A 292 12.21 -13.85 0.60
CA ALA A 292 11.12 -14.64 1.14
C ALA A 292 10.50 -15.54 0.06
N GLU A 293 10.39 -15.06 -1.19
CA GLU A 293 9.91 -15.87 -2.31
C GLU A 293 10.80 -17.10 -2.54
N GLU A 294 12.12 -16.93 -2.57
CA GLU A 294 13.06 -18.05 -2.72
C GLU A 294 12.98 -19.01 -1.52
N GLU A 295 12.94 -18.49 -0.29
CA GLU A 295 12.79 -19.30 0.92
C GLU A 295 11.48 -20.11 0.91
N TYR A 296 10.36 -19.48 0.52
CA TYR A 296 9.04 -20.12 0.47
C TYR A 296 9.00 -21.27 -0.55
N LYS A 297 9.63 -21.06 -1.72
CA LYS A 297 9.76 -22.09 -2.77
C LYS A 297 10.60 -23.26 -2.28
N ASP A 298 11.74 -22.99 -1.66
CA ASP A 298 12.63 -24.02 -1.12
C ASP A 298 11.97 -24.83 0.01
N GLU A 299 11.25 -24.16 0.93
CA GLU A 299 10.56 -24.82 2.06
C GLU A 299 9.42 -25.74 1.62
N ARG A 300 8.76 -25.43 0.48
CA ARG A 300 7.61 -26.19 -0.04
C ARG A 300 7.91 -27.03 -1.27
N ASP A 301 9.16 -27.11 -1.69
CA ASP A 301 9.60 -27.84 -2.89
C ASP A 301 8.82 -27.40 -4.15
N LEU A 302 8.68 -26.08 -4.33
CA LEU A 302 7.95 -25.47 -5.45
C LEU A 302 8.92 -24.95 -6.51
N GLU A 303 8.67 -25.24 -7.78
CA GLU A 303 9.43 -24.64 -8.89
C GLU A 303 9.07 -23.16 -9.11
N ALA A 304 7.81 -22.78 -8.84
CA ALA A 304 7.30 -21.42 -8.94
C ALA A 304 6.07 -21.24 -8.04
N ILE A 305 5.83 -20.00 -7.58
CA ILE A 305 4.60 -19.64 -6.86
C ILE A 305 3.50 -19.38 -7.89
N MET A 306 2.50 -20.26 -7.92
CA MET A 306 1.34 -20.12 -8.80
C MET A 306 0.30 -19.18 -8.19
N LEU A 307 -0.67 -18.71 -8.99
CA LEU A 307 -1.73 -17.80 -8.52
C LEU A 307 -2.46 -18.35 -7.27
N GLU A 308 -2.65 -19.66 -7.22
CA GLU A 308 -3.31 -20.36 -6.12
C GLU A 308 -2.51 -20.39 -4.81
N ASP A 309 -1.18 -20.20 -4.87
CA ASP A 309 -0.29 -20.19 -3.70
C ASP A 309 0.18 -18.77 -3.35
N ALA A 310 -0.13 -17.78 -4.19
CA ALA A 310 0.31 -16.39 -4.03
C ALA A 310 -0.22 -15.76 -2.73
N PHE A 311 -1.49 -16.00 -2.40
CA PHE A 311 -2.08 -15.52 -1.15
C PHE A 311 -1.47 -16.19 0.09
N ASP A 312 -1.17 -17.48 0.02
CA ASP A 312 -0.53 -18.20 1.11
C ASP A 312 0.92 -17.74 1.30
N PHE A 313 1.63 -17.45 0.21
CA PHE A 313 2.95 -16.86 0.23
C PHE A 313 2.96 -15.48 0.89
N ILE A 314 2.13 -14.54 0.42
CA ILE A 314 2.13 -13.19 0.98
C ILE A 314 1.68 -13.20 2.44
N ASN A 315 0.70 -14.02 2.82
CA ASN A 315 0.31 -14.17 4.23
C ASN A 315 1.43 -14.76 5.08
N TRP A 316 2.15 -15.76 4.57
CA TRP A 316 3.30 -16.31 5.26
C TRP A 316 4.39 -15.24 5.45
N PHE A 317 4.70 -14.47 4.40
CA PHE A 317 5.68 -13.40 4.49
C PHE A 317 5.27 -12.34 5.52
N VAL A 318 4.01 -11.91 5.48
CA VAL A 318 3.51 -10.79 6.27
C VAL A 318 3.27 -11.15 7.74
N PHE A 319 2.76 -12.36 8.01
CA PHE A 319 2.30 -12.74 9.35
C PHE A 319 3.14 -13.83 10.02
N ASN A 320 3.98 -14.56 9.29
CA ASN A 320 4.77 -15.66 9.85
C ASN A 320 6.28 -15.42 9.78
N ARG A 321 6.80 -15.02 8.61
CA ARG A 321 8.24 -14.82 8.38
C ARG A 321 8.76 -13.66 9.23
N LYS A 322 9.78 -13.93 10.03
CA LYS A 322 10.45 -12.94 10.86
C LYS A 322 11.53 -12.21 10.06
N LEU A 323 11.58 -10.90 10.24
CA LEU A 323 12.65 -10.03 9.78
C LEU A 323 13.83 -10.07 10.77
N GLY A 324 14.91 -9.38 10.46
CA GLY A 324 16.15 -9.40 11.26
C GLY A 324 16.01 -8.88 12.70
N ASP A 325 14.91 -8.21 13.05
CA ASP A 325 14.57 -7.75 14.40
C ASP A 325 13.57 -8.67 15.13
N ASP A 326 13.31 -9.87 14.59
CA ASP A 326 12.37 -10.88 15.10
C ASP A 326 10.89 -10.44 15.08
N LYS A 327 10.55 -9.47 14.24
CA LYS A 327 9.18 -9.04 13.96
C LYS A 327 8.73 -9.46 12.57
N THR A 328 7.44 -9.63 12.38
CA THR A 328 6.86 -9.82 11.05
C THR A 328 6.53 -8.45 10.43
N PRO A 329 6.43 -8.34 9.10
CA PRO A 329 5.93 -7.13 8.44
C PRO A 329 4.61 -6.62 9.03
N GLY A 330 3.67 -7.53 9.33
CA GLY A 330 2.39 -7.18 9.96
C GLY A 330 2.52 -6.56 11.34
N MET A 331 3.45 -7.05 12.17
CA MET A 331 3.69 -6.45 13.49
C MET A 331 4.36 -5.08 13.39
N LEU A 332 5.26 -4.88 12.42
CA LEU A 332 5.85 -3.56 12.17
C LEU A 332 4.79 -2.56 11.70
N TYR A 333 3.90 -2.95 10.78
CA TYR A 333 2.76 -2.11 10.39
C TYR A 333 1.94 -1.71 11.60
N ALA A 334 1.60 -2.68 12.47
CA ALA A 334 0.73 -2.44 13.61
C ALA A 334 1.34 -1.45 14.61
N GLU A 335 2.63 -1.57 14.89
CA GLU A 335 3.35 -0.64 15.77
C GLU A 335 3.45 0.77 15.19
N GLU A 336 3.76 0.89 13.89
CA GLU A 336 3.95 2.19 13.26
C GLU A 336 2.64 2.96 13.08
N ASN A 337 1.54 2.25 12.87
CA ASN A 337 0.20 2.84 12.82
C ASN A 337 -0.47 2.98 14.20
N GLY A 338 0.23 2.61 15.29
CA GLY A 338 -0.28 2.77 16.65
C GLY A 338 -1.54 1.95 16.93
N LEU A 339 -1.66 0.76 16.33
CA LEU A 339 -2.82 -0.09 16.52
C LEU A 339 -2.97 -0.53 17.99
N SER A 340 -4.20 -0.82 18.39
CA SER A 340 -4.50 -1.25 19.75
C SER A 340 -3.86 -2.61 20.06
N SER A 341 -3.59 -2.89 21.34
CA SER A 341 -3.05 -4.19 21.76
C SER A 341 -3.97 -5.37 21.38
N ASP A 342 -5.28 -5.14 21.29
CA ASP A 342 -6.24 -6.15 20.82
C ASP A 342 -5.99 -6.49 19.33
N LEU A 343 -5.92 -5.47 18.47
CA LEU A 343 -5.64 -5.65 17.05
C LEU A 343 -4.27 -6.27 16.80
N MET A 344 -3.24 -5.84 17.55
CA MET A 344 -1.90 -6.44 17.47
C MET A 344 -1.95 -7.95 17.79
N GLY A 345 -2.71 -8.36 18.81
CA GLY A 345 -2.88 -9.77 19.15
C GLY A 345 -3.59 -10.56 18.05
N ARG A 346 -4.55 -9.96 17.34
CA ARG A 346 -5.21 -10.59 16.18
C ARG A 346 -4.26 -10.76 15.01
N ILE A 347 -3.46 -9.73 14.70
CA ILE A 347 -2.43 -9.77 13.64
C ILE A 347 -1.38 -10.85 13.95
N GLU A 348 -0.94 -10.96 15.20
CA GLU A 348 -0.04 -12.04 15.63
C GLU A 348 -0.69 -13.42 15.48
N GLY A 349 -1.99 -13.52 15.75
CA GLY A 349 -2.81 -14.71 15.53
C GLY A 349 -2.77 -15.19 14.07
N LEU A 350 -2.85 -14.27 13.09
CA LEU A 350 -2.77 -14.60 11.66
C LEU A 350 -1.49 -15.36 11.27
N GLY A 351 -0.42 -15.24 12.07
CA GLY A 351 0.83 -16.00 11.90
C GLY A 351 0.71 -17.49 12.23
N ASN A 352 -0.43 -17.94 12.77
CA ASN A 352 -0.70 -19.32 13.15
C ASN A 352 -1.94 -19.87 12.43
N PRO A 353 -1.92 -19.98 11.09
CA PRO A 353 -3.05 -20.53 10.34
C PRO A 353 -3.28 -22.01 10.69
N VAL A 354 -4.53 -22.46 10.52
CA VAL A 354 -4.88 -23.88 10.57
C VAL A 354 -4.90 -24.41 9.14
N ALA A 355 -3.91 -25.22 8.81
CA ALA A 355 -3.87 -25.96 7.55
C ALA A 355 -4.74 -27.22 7.67
N GLY A 356 -5.56 -27.51 6.68
CA GLY A 356 -6.43 -28.68 6.73
C GLY A 356 -7.14 -29.04 5.43
N ASN A 357 -7.86 -30.16 5.49
CA ASN A 357 -8.88 -30.54 4.52
C ASN A 357 -10.23 -30.38 5.21
N PHE A 358 -11.00 -29.40 4.76
CA PHE A 358 -12.22 -28.95 5.42
C PHE A 358 -13.44 -29.34 4.61
N GLU A 359 -14.44 -29.92 5.25
CA GLU A 359 -15.79 -30.09 4.72
C GLU A 359 -16.66 -28.90 5.13
N VAL A 360 -17.36 -28.30 4.17
CA VAL A 360 -18.35 -27.25 4.43
C VAL A 360 -19.62 -27.93 4.95
N VAL A 361 -19.93 -27.74 6.23
CA VAL A 361 -21.08 -28.37 6.91
C VAL A 361 -22.24 -27.39 7.12
N GLY A 362 -22.06 -26.11 6.79
CA GLY A 362 -23.13 -25.13 6.76
C GLY A 362 -22.69 -23.82 6.11
N VAL A 363 -23.63 -23.15 5.45
CA VAL A 363 -23.38 -21.87 4.77
C VAL A 363 -24.47 -20.85 5.11
N ASP A 364 -24.04 -19.62 5.34
CA ASP A 364 -24.88 -18.42 5.38
C ASP A 364 -24.17 -17.31 4.60
N HIS A 365 -24.29 -17.36 3.27
CA HIS A 365 -23.66 -16.39 2.37
C HIS A 365 -24.16 -14.95 2.57
N ALA A 366 -25.36 -14.77 3.12
CA ALA A 366 -25.90 -13.44 3.41
C ALA A 366 -25.11 -12.78 4.56
N ALA A 367 -24.73 -13.57 5.57
CA ALA A 367 -23.90 -13.13 6.69
C ALA A 367 -22.39 -13.39 6.49
N PHE A 368 -21.96 -13.78 5.27
CA PHE A 368 -20.56 -14.13 4.96
C PHE A 368 -20.03 -15.29 5.82
N LYS A 369 -20.89 -16.14 6.36
CA LYS A 369 -20.53 -17.15 7.35
C LYS A 369 -20.50 -18.55 6.74
N LEU A 370 -19.50 -19.32 7.12
CA LEU A 370 -19.39 -20.75 6.82
C LEU A 370 -19.13 -21.50 8.12
N LEU A 371 -19.69 -22.70 8.23
CA LEU A 371 -19.28 -23.69 9.22
C LEU A 371 -18.52 -24.78 8.48
N VAL A 372 -17.29 -25.02 8.88
CA VAL A 372 -16.45 -26.04 8.26
C VAL A 372 -15.94 -27.00 9.32
N LYS A 373 -15.64 -28.22 8.89
CA LYS A 373 -15.14 -29.28 9.75
C LYS A 373 -13.86 -29.85 9.16
N ASP A 374 -12.80 -29.85 9.94
CA ASP A 374 -11.56 -30.53 9.57
C ASP A 374 -11.81 -32.04 9.55
N ARG A 375 -11.58 -32.68 8.40
CA ARG A 375 -11.83 -34.10 8.19
C ARG A 375 -10.85 -35.02 8.93
N ALA A 376 -9.69 -34.51 9.33
CA ALA A 376 -8.70 -35.28 10.07
C ALA A 376 -8.96 -35.25 11.57
N THR A 377 -9.27 -34.07 12.11
CA THR A 377 -9.44 -33.86 13.55
C THR A 377 -10.90 -33.86 14.02
N GLU A 378 -11.85 -33.78 13.09
CA GLU A 378 -13.28 -33.60 13.33
C GLU A 378 -13.62 -32.27 14.05
N THR A 379 -12.67 -31.34 14.13
CA THR A 379 -12.86 -30.02 14.75
C THR A 379 -13.68 -29.13 13.84
N GLU A 380 -14.68 -28.46 14.41
CA GLU A 380 -15.53 -27.49 13.70
C GLU A 380 -15.02 -26.06 13.89
N TYR A 381 -15.06 -25.28 12.82
CA TYR A 381 -14.62 -23.90 12.77
C TYR A 381 -15.70 -23.01 12.16
N THR A 382 -15.96 -21.86 12.77
CA THR A 382 -16.76 -20.80 12.16
C THR A 382 -15.86 -19.88 11.36
N LEU A 383 -16.14 -19.76 10.08
CA LEU A 383 -15.40 -18.90 9.16
C LEU A 383 -16.26 -17.71 8.73
N MET A 384 -15.59 -16.61 8.47
CA MET A 384 -16.11 -15.45 7.76
C MET A 384 -15.36 -15.31 6.43
N GLY A 385 -16.09 -15.19 5.32
CA GLY A 385 -15.51 -15.13 3.99
C GLY A 385 -16.54 -14.86 2.88
N ASN A 386 -16.12 -14.11 1.87
CA ASN A 386 -16.91 -13.87 0.66
C ASN A 386 -16.61 -14.89 -0.44
N VAL A 387 -17.10 -16.11 -0.27
CA VAL A 387 -16.93 -17.23 -1.22
C VAL A 387 -18.28 -17.82 -1.61
N PRO A 388 -19.07 -17.10 -2.44
CA PRO A 388 -20.44 -17.50 -2.77
C PRO A 388 -20.54 -18.81 -3.55
N GLU A 389 -19.44 -19.33 -4.08
CA GLU A 389 -19.37 -20.60 -4.82
C GLU A 389 -19.37 -21.83 -3.91
N LEU A 390 -18.95 -21.70 -2.64
CA LEU A 390 -18.87 -22.82 -1.71
C LEU A 390 -20.25 -23.20 -1.19
N ILE A 391 -20.61 -24.48 -1.29
CA ILE A 391 -21.89 -25.00 -0.79
C ILE A 391 -21.69 -26.11 0.25
N GLU A 392 -22.71 -26.37 1.05
CA GLU A 392 -22.73 -27.47 2.01
C GLU A 392 -22.45 -28.82 1.33
N GLY A 393 -21.56 -29.61 1.94
CA GLY A 393 -21.08 -30.90 1.45
C GLY A 393 -19.83 -30.85 0.59
N GLN A 394 -19.37 -29.67 0.16
CA GLN A 394 -18.09 -29.55 -0.56
C GLN A 394 -16.89 -29.63 0.39
N THR A 395 -15.76 -30.08 -0.15
CA THR A 395 -14.48 -30.06 0.55
C THR A 395 -13.50 -29.10 -0.11
N PHE A 396 -12.65 -28.49 0.69
CA PHE A 396 -11.52 -27.70 0.20
C PHE A 396 -10.27 -27.95 1.03
N VAL A 397 -9.12 -27.75 0.40
CA VAL A 397 -7.82 -27.77 1.07
C VAL A 397 -7.26 -26.35 1.11
N GLY A 398 -6.69 -25.97 2.24
CA GLY A 398 -6.05 -24.66 2.39
C GLY A 398 -5.78 -24.29 3.84
N ASN A 399 -5.51 -23.00 4.03
CA ASN A 399 -5.29 -22.37 5.33
C ASN A 399 -6.51 -21.54 5.74
N ILE A 400 -6.94 -21.68 6.99
CA ILE A 400 -7.90 -20.77 7.63
C ILE A 400 -7.18 -19.96 8.70
N TYR A 401 -7.45 -18.66 8.78
CA TYR A 401 -6.65 -17.74 9.60
C TYR A 401 -7.44 -17.27 10.82
N PRO A 402 -6.94 -17.41 12.05
CA PRO A 402 -7.72 -17.03 13.24
C PRO A 402 -7.89 -15.51 13.33
N TRP A 403 -9.11 -15.07 13.64
CA TRP A 403 -9.46 -13.67 13.89
C TRP A 403 -10.45 -13.58 15.04
N ALA A 404 -9.91 -13.38 16.25
CA ALA A 404 -10.66 -13.38 17.51
C ALA A 404 -11.48 -14.68 17.71
N ASP A 405 -12.80 -14.63 17.51
CA ASP A 405 -13.74 -15.74 17.72
C ASP A 405 -14.20 -16.44 16.43
N PHE A 406 -13.69 -16.04 15.27
CA PHE A 406 -13.91 -16.70 13.98
C PHE A 406 -12.59 -16.87 13.20
N TYR A 407 -12.67 -17.50 12.03
CA TYR A 407 -11.55 -17.67 11.11
C TYR A 407 -11.84 -16.99 9.77
N LEU A 408 -10.80 -16.48 9.11
CA LEU A 408 -10.88 -15.87 7.79
C LEU A 408 -10.54 -16.90 6.71
N THR A 409 -11.20 -16.78 5.56
CA THR A 409 -10.89 -17.53 4.32
C THR A 409 -9.68 -16.98 3.56
N GLY A 410 -8.93 -16.02 4.13
CA GLY A 410 -7.97 -15.11 3.45
C GLY A 410 -6.73 -15.71 2.77
N GLY A 411 -6.71 -17.02 2.50
CA GLY A 411 -5.70 -17.73 1.69
C GLY A 411 -6.31 -18.37 0.43
N GLY A 412 -5.49 -19.10 -0.33
CA GLY A 412 -5.97 -19.82 -1.51
C GLY A 412 -6.85 -21.02 -1.11
N LEU A 413 -8.15 -20.99 -1.43
CA LEU A 413 -9.04 -22.14 -1.20
C LEU A 413 -9.08 -23.04 -2.44
N LYS A 414 -8.59 -24.28 -2.31
CA LYS A 414 -8.62 -25.28 -3.39
C LYS A 414 -9.84 -26.20 -3.19
N VAL A 415 -10.96 -25.87 -3.85
CA VAL A 415 -12.17 -26.70 -3.85
C VAL A 415 -11.90 -28.02 -4.55
N GLN A 416 -12.30 -29.13 -3.94
CA GLN A 416 -12.13 -30.47 -4.51
C GLN A 416 -13.39 -30.89 -5.28
N ASP A 417 -13.21 -31.33 -6.52
CA ASP A 417 -14.29 -31.96 -7.29
C ASP A 417 -14.69 -33.32 -6.66
N GLU A 418 -15.94 -33.75 -6.86
CA GLU A 418 -16.51 -34.99 -6.28
C GLU A 418 -15.65 -36.25 -6.53
N GLU A 419 -14.89 -36.32 -7.64
CA GLU A 419 -13.99 -37.45 -7.96
C GLU A 419 -12.73 -37.45 -7.08
N SER A 420 -12.18 -36.29 -6.73
CA SER A 420 -10.95 -36.16 -5.93
C SER A 420 -11.18 -36.34 -4.42
N SER A 421 -12.43 -36.20 -3.97
CA SER A 421 -12.84 -36.42 -2.58
C SER A 421 -12.80 -37.91 -2.16
N GLN A 422 -12.83 -38.85 -3.11
CA GLN A 422 -12.85 -40.30 -2.82
C GLN A 422 -11.46 -40.90 -2.57
N ASP A 423 -10.39 -40.28 -3.05
CA ASP A 423 -9.04 -40.87 -3.00
C ASP A 423 -8.30 -40.60 -1.68
N ILE A 424 -8.71 -39.60 -0.90
CA ILE A 424 -8.07 -39.25 0.39
C ILE A 424 -8.57 -40.12 1.56
N ASN A 425 -9.72 -40.79 1.42
CA ASN A 425 -10.24 -41.72 2.44
C ASN A 425 -9.56 -43.10 2.44
N LYS A 426 -8.42 -43.26 1.77
CA LYS A 426 -7.71 -44.56 1.62
C LYS A 426 -6.27 -44.59 2.13
N GLU A 427 -5.77 -43.52 2.73
CA GLU A 427 -4.52 -43.53 3.51
C GLU A 427 -4.82 -43.23 4.98
#